data_AF-A0A920PG71-F1
#
_entry.id   AF-A0A920PG71-F1
#
_cell.length_a   1.000
_cell.length_b   1.000
_cell.length_c   1.000
_cell.angle_alpha   90.00
_cell.angle_beta   90.00
_cell.angle_gamma   90.00
#
_symmetry.space_group_name_H-M   'P 1'
#
loop_
_entity.id
_entity.type
_entity.pdbx_description
1 polymer ?
#
loop_
_entity_poly.entity_id
_entity_poly.type
_entity_poly.pdbx_seq_one_letter_code
_entity_poly.pdbx_strand_id
1 'polypeptide(L)'
;MLAMDRRTFSKLLSLLMISSNHALAAVNKREKIIVIGAGIIGTSIAYELSKMGAQVTLIDQKFPGSAASGSTFSWINATYPKKPYPYNFLSQLGIDAYKSLEKEINLKIKWGGSLEWFDSDEEQNQPYE
;
A
#
# COMPACT_ATOMS: atom_id res chain seq x y z
N MET A 1 -35.77 -29.12 -15.36
CA MET A 1 -35.37 -28.13 -14.35
C MET A 1 -36.34 -28.26 -13.18
N LEU A 2 -35.93 -28.88 -12.07
CA LEU A 2 -36.83 -29.12 -10.93
C LEU A 2 -37.19 -27.78 -10.27
N ALA A 3 -38.49 -27.48 -10.19
CA ALA A 3 -38.98 -26.26 -9.55
C ALA A 3 -38.71 -26.34 -8.03
N MET A 4 -37.91 -25.40 -7.52
CA MET A 4 -37.61 -25.32 -6.09
C MET A 4 -38.84 -24.83 -5.33
N ASP A 5 -39.29 -25.58 -4.33
CA ASP A 5 -40.47 -25.20 -3.54
C ASP A 5 -40.12 -24.14 -2.47
N ARG A 6 -41.15 -23.40 -2.03
CA ARG A 6 -41.03 -22.32 -1.04
C ARG A 6 -40.39 -22.76 0.28
N ARG A 7 -40.70 -23.98 0.76
CA ARG A 7 -40.15 -24.49 2.02
C ARG A 7 -38.66 -24.80 1.86
N THR A 8 -38.26 -25.35 0.72
CA THR A 8 -36.86 -25.60 0.40
C THR A 8 -36.07 -24.28 0.30
N PHE A 9 -36.62 -23.25 -0.35
CA PHE A 9 -36.02 -21.90 -0.37
C PHE A 9 -35.86 -21.30 1.03
N SER A 10 -36.90 -21.37 1.87
CA SER A 10 -36.82 -20.85 3.25
C SER A 10 -35.81 -21.59 4.11
N LYS A 11 -35.63 -22.91 3.92
CA LYS A 11 -34.60 -23.70 4.62
C LYS A 11 -33.18 -23.31 4.18
N LEU A 12 -32.96 -23.12 2.88
CA LEU A 12 -31.68 -22.64 2.35
C LEU A 12 -31.34 -21.24 2.84
N LEU A 13 -32.32 -20.33 2.85
CA LEU A 13 -32.13 -18.95 3.33
C LEU A 13 -31.81 -18.89 4.83
N SER A 14 -32.46 -19.73 5.64
CA SER A 14 -32.19 -19.80 7.09
C SER A 14 -30.84 -20.45 7.40
N LEU A 15 -30.39 -21.44 6.63
CA LEU A 15 -29.04 -22.00 6.74
C LEU A 15 -27.95 -20.96 6.43
N LEU A 16 -28.15 -20.11 5.43
CA LEU A 16 -27.25 -18.99 5.10
C LEU A 16 -27.18 -17.92 6.21
N MET A 17 -28.27 -17.74 6.97
CA MET A 17 -28.33 -16.79 8.08
C MET A 17 -27.74 -17.33 9.40
N ILE A 18 -27.68 -18.65 9.58
CA ILE A 18 -27.05 -19.25 10.76
C ILE A 18 -25.54 -19.31 10.58
N SER A 19 -25.04 -19.61 9.37
CA SER A 19 -23.61 -19.52 9.06
C SER A 19 -23.11 -18.07 9.11
N SER A 20 -23.96 -17.11 8.76
CA SER A 20 -23.62 -15.69 8.89
C SER A 20 -23.44 -15.28 10.35
N ASN A 21 -24.11 -15.84 11.36
CA ASN A 21 -23.96 -15.34 12.74
C ASN A 21 -22.60 -15.65 13.39
N HIS A 22 -21.98 -16.81 13.12
CA HIS A 22 -20.59 -17.07 13.54
C HIS A 22 -19.57 -16.36 12.65
N ALA A 23 -19.86 -16.22 11.35
CA ALA A 23 -19.05 -15.40 10.46
C ALA A 23 -19.14 -13.90 10.80
N LEU A 24 -20.29 -13.39 11.25
CA LEU A 24 -20.55 -12.01 11.66
C LEU A 24 -19.90 -11.69 12.99
N ALA A 25 -19.85 -12.64 13.92
CA ALA A 25 -19.10 -12.51 15.17
C ALA A 25 -17.58 -12.45 14.92
N ALA A 26 -17.07 -13.25 13.97
CA ALA A 26 -15.67 -13.18 13.54
C ALA A 26 -15.37 -11.92 12.71
N VAL A 27 -16.28 -11.49 11.84
CA VAL A 27 -16.22 -10.23 11.06
C VAL A 27 -16.29 -8.98 11.95
N ASN A 28 -16.92 -9.06 13.12
CA ASN A 28 -17.00 -7.94 14.05
C ASN A 28 -15.73 -7.72 14.88
N LYS A 29 -14.79 -8.68 14.88
CA LYS A 29 -13.53 -8.51 15.60
C LYS A 29 -12.50 -7.85 14.69
N ARG A 30 -12.55 -6.52 14.59
CA ARG A 30 -11.48 -5.76 13.93
C ARG A 30 -10.17 -5.93 14.70
N GLU A 31 -9.11 -6.31 14.01
CA GLU A 31 -7.77 -6.33 14.58
C GLU A 31 -7.39 -4.92 15.02
N LYS A 32 -6.93 -4.77 16.26
CA LYS A 32 -6.48 -3.49 16.81
C LYS A 32 -4.98 -3.41 16.69
N ILE A 33 -4.48 -2.48 15.89
CA ILE A 33 -3.05 -2.37 15.57
C ILE A 33 -2.59 -0.97 15.93
N ILE A 34 -1.46 -0.88 16.65
CA ILE A 34 -0.77 0.39 16.90
C ILE A 34 0.46 0.44 15.99
N VAL A 35 0.58 1.53 15.23
CA VAL A 35 1.77 1.83 14.41
C VAL A 35 2.49 3.01 15.06
N ILE A 36 3.77 2.83 15.37
CA ILE A 36 4.60 3.86 16.01
C ILE A 36 5.53 4.48 14.95
N GLY A 37 5.39 5.78 14.73
CA GLY A 37 6.09 6.60 13.75
C GLY A 37 5.21 6.95 12.55
N ALA A 38 4.81 8.22 12.41
CA ALA A 38 4.02 8.74 11.29
C ALA A 38 4.93 9.34 10.18
N GLY A 39 6.02 8.66 9.88
CA GLY A 39 6.78 8.87 8.64
C GLY A 39 6.09 8.19 7.45
N ILE A 40 6.72 8.23 6.27
CA ILE A 40 6.17 7.63 5.06
C ILE A 40 5.91 6.12 5.22
N ILE A 41 6.85 5.38 5.83
CA ILE A 41 6.72 3.94 6.07
C ILE A 41 5.53 3.63 6.99
N GLY A 42 5.45 4.28 8.16
CA GLY A 42 4.38 4.02 9.12
C GLY A 42 3.01 4.47 8.62
N THR A 43 2.94 5.58 7.89
CA THR A 43 1.68 6.04 7.27
C THR A 43 1.22 5.07 6.18
N SER A 44 2.12 4.56 5.33
CA SER A 44 1.79 3.54 4.32
C SER A 44 1.31 2.23 4.96
N ILE A 45 1.95 1.78 6.04
CA ILE A 45 1.49 0.59 6.79
C ILE A 45 0.10 0.84 7.39
N ALA A 46 -0.10 1.97 8.07
CA ALA A 46 -1.37 2.31 8.68
C ALA A 46 -2.50 2.43 7.64
N TYR A 47 -2.20 2.99 6.47
CA TYR A 47 -3.12 3.10 5.35
C TYR A 47 -3.59 1.73 4.85
N GLU A 48 -2.67 0.84 4.50
CA GLU A 48 -3.01 -0.49 3.97
C GLU A 48 -3.72 -1.36 5.02
N LEU A 49 -3.29 -1.33 6.28
CA LEU A 49 -3.98 -2.05 7.36
C LEU A 49 -5.40 -1.53 7.57
N SER A 50 -5.60 -0.21 7.48
CA SER A 50 -6.94 0.39 7.58
C SER A 50 -7.84 -0.02 6.41
N LYS A 51 -7.29 -0.08 5.18
CA LYS A 51 -8.00 -0.60 4.00
C LYS A 51 -8.40 -2.07 4.15
N MET A 52 -7.59 -2.87 4.85
CA MET A 52 -7.89 -4.26 5.16
C MET A 52 -8.91 -4.43 6.32
N GLY A 53 -9.41 -3.35 6.90
CA GLY A 53 -10.46 -3.37 7.92
C GLY A 53 -9.97 -3.39 9.36
N ALA A 54 -8.66 -3.28 9.59
CA ALA A 54 -8.11 -3.15 10.94
C ALA A 54 -8.49 -1.80 11.58
N GLN A 55 -8.61 -1.79 12.91
CA GLN A 55 -8.68 -0.57 13.70
C GLN A 55 -7.25 -0.11 14.02
N VAL A 56 -6.73 0.85 13.25
CA VAL A 56 -5.36 1.33 13.38
C VAL A 56 -5.29 2.58 14.24
N THR A 57 -4.35 2.62 15.19
CA THR A 57 -3.92 3.84 15.89
C THR A 57 -2.50 4.17 15.44
N LEU A 58 -2.32 5.30 14.75
CA LEU A 58 -1.01 5.80 14.33
C LEU A 58 -0.52 6.84 15.33
N ILE A 59 0.66 6.62 15.92
CA ILE A 59 1.26 7.50 16.93
C ILE A 59 2.58 8.04 16.40
N ASP A 60 2.82 9.33 16.56
CA ASP A 60 4.11 9.96 16.31
C ASP A 60 4.55 10.75 17.54
N GLN A 61 5.85 10.93 17.72
CA GLN A 61 6.39 11.69 18.84
C GLN A 61 6.02 13.19 18.73
N LYS A 62 5.92 13.72 17.51
CA LYS A 62 5.61 15.14 17.25
C LYS A 62 4.38 15.25 16.36
N PHE A 63 4.59 15.24 15.05
CA PHE A 63 3.55 15.33 14.03
C PHE A 63 3.96 14.52 12.80
N PRO A 64 3.02 14.08 11.95
CA PRO A 64 3.32 13.30 10.75
C PRO A 64 4.38 13.97 9.87
N GLY A 65 5.38 13.19 9.45
CA GLY A 65 6.47 13.70 8.61
C GLY A 65 7.47 14.61 9.32
N SER A 66 7.42 14.81 10.65
CA SER A 66 8.30 15.74 11.37
C SER A 66 9.81 15.42 11.36
N ALA A 67 10.20 14.26 10.84
CA ALA A 67 11.59 13.79 10.75
C ALA A 67 12.05 13.64 9.28
N ALA A 68 12.77 12.56 8.96
CA ALA A 68 13.35 12.32 7.64
C ALA A 68 12.32 12.41 6.49
N SER A 69 11.09 11.94 6.70
CA SER A 69 10.05 11.95 5.65
C SER A 69 9.60 13.35 5.22
N GLY A 70 9.61 14.34 6.11
CA GLY A 70 9.31 15.74 5.74
C GLY A 70 10.54 16.56 5.38
N SER A 71 11.75 16.04 5.65
CA SER A 71 13.02 16.74 5.41
C SER A 71 13.76 16.23 4.16
N THR A 72 13.14 15.37 3.36
CA THR A 72 13.75 14.75 2.18
C THR A 72 13.46 15.53 0.89
N PHE A 73 14.38 15.43 -0.08
CA PHE A 73 14.17 15.88 -1.45
C PHE A 73 12.97 15.18 -2.15
N SER A 74 12.51 14.05 -1.61
CA SER A 74 11.29 13.36 -2.03
C SER A 74 11.26 12.93 -3.51
N TRP A 75 12.41 12.61 -4.07
CA TRP A 75 12.51 12.18 -5.46
C TRP A 75 12.15 10.70 -5.64
N ILE A 76 10.99 10.45 -6.25
CA ILE A 76 10.51 9.12 -6.61
C ILE A 76 11.16 8.70 -7.92
N ASN A 77 12.10 7.75 -7.88
CA ASN A 77 12.83 7.30 -9.06
C ASN A 77 13.25 5.83 -8.95
N ALA A 78 13.61 5.23 -10.07
CA ALA A 78 14.30 3.94 -10.17
C ALA A 78 15.50 4.06 -11.14
N THR A 79 16.10 5.26 -11.19
CA THR A 79 17.12 5.65 -12.16
C THR A 79 18.54 5.42 -11.61
N TYR A 80 19.56 5.96 -12.28
CA TYR A 80 20.94 5.49 -12.21
C TYR A 80 21.73 6.07 -11.00
N PRO A 81 22.72 5.34 -10.45
CA PRO A 81 22.81 3.89 -10.41
C PRO A 81 22.13 3.37 -9.14
N LYS A 82 20.88 2.91 -9.26
CA LYS A 82 20.23 2.13 -8.20
C LYS A 82 20.60 0.65 -8.30
N LYS A 83 21.84 0.32 -7.96
CA LYS A 83 22.33 -1.06 -7.87
C LYS A 83 22.26 -1.56 -6.41
N PRO A 84 22.14 -2.88 -6.18
CA PRO A 84 21.95 -3.97 -7.16
C PRO A 84 20.50 -4.07 -7.69
N TYR A 85 20.25 -4.95 -8.67
CA TYR A 85 18.91 -5.15 -9.26
C TYR A 85 17.75 -5.26 -8.24
N PRO A 86 17.85 -5.98 -7.11
CA PRO A 86 16.75 -6.02 -6.12
C PRO A 86 16.36 -4.65 -5.57
N TYR A 87 17.32 -3.75 -5.39
CA TYR A 87 17.06 -2.38 -4.93
C TYR A 87 16.42 -1.52 -6.04
N ASN A 88 16.87 -1.71 -7.28
CA ASN A 88 16.22 -1.10 -8.44
C ASN A 88 14.77 -1.56 -8.57
N PHE A 89 14.53 -2.88 -8.51
CA PHE A 89 13.23 -3.49 -8.64
C PHE A 89 12.27 -3.01 -7.55
N LEU A 90 12.73 -2.94 -6.28
CA LEU A 90 11.96 -2.34 -5.20
C LEU A 90 11.58 -0.87 -5.51
N SER A 91 12.49 -0.10 -6.10
CA SER A 91 12.21 1.28 -6.50
C SER A 91 11.20 1.37 -7.63
N GLN A 92 11.22 0.45 -8.61
CA GLN A 92 10.21 0.37 -9.66
C GLN A 92 8.83 0.05 -9.08
N LEU A 93 8.74 -0.94 -8.18
CA LEU A 93 7.50 -1.25 -7.45
C LEU A 93 7.00 -0.03 -6.65
N GLY A 94 7.93 0.75 -6.06
CA GLY A 94 7.60 2.00 -5.41
C GLY A 94 6.96 3.03 -6.35
N ILE A 95 7.51 3.21 -7.56
CA ILE A 95 6.92 4.09 -8.59
C ILE A 95 5.49 3.65 -8.93
N ASP A 96 5.28 2.35 -9.15
CA ASP A 96 3.96 1.81 -9.49
C ASP A 96 2.96 1.96 -8.34
N ALA A 97 3.41 1.79 -7.10
CA ALA A 97 2.62 2.06 -5.90
C ALA A 97 2.20 3.54 -5.83
N TYR A 98 3.11 4.47 -6.08
CA TYR A 98 2.80 5.91 -6.09
C TYR A 98 1.82 6.29 -7.21
N LYS A 99 1.94 5.72 -8.41
CA LYS A 99 0.97 5.92 -9.50
C LYS A 99 -0.42 5.40 -9.16
N SER A 100 -0.48 4.30 -8.41
CA SER A 100 -1.74 3.73 -7.93
C SER A 100 -2.36 4.63 -6.85
N LEU A 101 -1.56 5.03 -5.86
CA LEU A 101 -1.97 5.94 -4.78
C LEU A 101 -2.43 7.31 -5.31
N GLU A 102 -1.76 7.85 -6.33
CA GLU A 102 -2.14 9.12 -6.97
C GLU A 102 -3.61 9.11 -7.38
N LYS A 103 -4.07 8.01 -7.97
CA LYS A 103 -5.46 7.84 -8.40
C LYS A 103 -6.38 7.53 -7.22
N GLU A 104 -5.95 6.67 -6.32
CA GLU A 104 -6.78 6.14 -5.24
C GLU A 104 -7.20 7.21 -4.24
N ILE A 105 -6.28 8.11 -3.87
CA ILE A 105 -6.51 9.17 -2.88
C ILE A 105 -6.34 10.57 -3.45
N ASN A 106 -6.37 10.69 -4.79
CA ASN A 106 -6.32 11.96 -5.52
C ASN A 106 -5.13 12.86 -5.09
N LEU A 107 -3.93 12.26 -5.02
CA LEU A 107 -2.70 13.02 -4.78
C LEU A 107 -2.32 13.80 -6.02
N LYS A 108 -1.56 14.87 -5.83
CA LYS A 108 -0.94 15.61 -6.92
C LYS A 108 0.55 15.30 -6.93
N ILE A 109 0.98 14.38 -7.79
CA ILE A 109 2.39 14.05 -7.94
C ILE A 109 2.92 14.69 -9.23
N LYS A 110 4.07 15.36 -9.14
CA LYS A 110 4.77 15.87 -10.31
C LYS A 110 5.69 14.79 -10.86
N TRP A 111 5.23 14.09 -11.88
CA TRP A 111 6.05 13.15 -12.62
C TRP A 111 7.01 13.90 -13.57
N GLY A 112 8.27 13.50 -13.57
CA GLY A 112 9.34 14.05 -14.40
C GLY A 112 10.54 13.11 -14.41
N GLY A 113 11.58 13.49 -15.16
CA GLY A 113 12.84 12.75 -15.24
C GLY A 113 14.00 13.47 -14.55
N SER A 114 15.18 12.86 -14.62
CA SER A 114 16.46 13.48 -14.32
C SER A 114 17.31 13.59 -15.59
N LEU A 115 18.27 14.51 -15.55
CA LEU A 115 19.44 14.49 -16.43
C LEU A 115 20.64 14.19 -15.54
N GLU A 116 21.47 13.25 -15.97
CA GLU A 116 22.66 12.83 -15.26
C GLU A 116 23.88 13.10 -16.15
N TRP A 117 24.96 13.60 -15.55
CA TRP A 117 26.20 13.90 -16.24
C TRP A 117 27.28 12.91 -15.82
N PHE A 118 28.05 12.43 -16.79
CA PHE A 118 29.11 11.45 -16.60
C PHE A 118 30.45 12.04 -17.00
N ASP A 119 31.51 11.69 -16.26
CA ASP A 119 32.86 12.17 -16.56
C ASP A 119 33.53 11.32 -17.66
N SER A 120 32.98 10.14 -17.97
CA SER A 120 33.45 9.27 -19.06
C SER A 120 32.35 8.43 -19.71
N ASP A 121 32.59 8.01 -20.96
CA ASP A 121 31.72 7.08 -21.69
C ASP A 121 31.64 5.70 -21.00
N GLU A 122 32.70 5.28 -20.31
CA GLU A 122 32.75 4.00 -19.61
C GLU A 122 31.77 3.97 -18.42
N GLU A 123 31.69 5.07 -17.66
CA GLU A 123 30.72 5.23 -16.58
C GLU A 123 29.28 5.27 -17.10
N GLN A 124 29.05 6.02 -18.19
CA GLN A 124 27.74 6.13 -18.83
C GLN A 124 27.25 4.79 -19.37
N ASN A 125 28.14 3.97 -19.94
CA ASN A 125 27.81 2.70 -20.59
C ASN A 125 27.87 1.49 -19.65
N GLN A 126 28.07 1.69 -18.34
CA GLN A 126 28.05 0.57 -17.40
C GLN A 126 26.71 -0.18 -17.45
N PRO A 127 26.71 -1.50 -17.71
CA PRO A 127 25.48 -2.26 -17.80
C PRO A 127 24.73 -2.29 -16.46
N TYR A 128 23.40 -2.36 -16.58
CA TYR A 128 22.49 -2.59 -15.46
C TYR A 128 22.56 -4.09 -15.10
N GLU A 129 23.43 -4.45 -14.17
CA GLU A 129 23.47 -5.79 -13.55
C GLU A 129 22.31 -6.02 -12.57
#